data_AF-A0A3M1GW94-F1
#
_entry.id   AF-A0A3M1GW94-F1
#
_cell.length_a   1.000
_cell.length_b   1.000
_cell.length_c   1.000
_cell.angle_alpha   90.00
_cell.angle_beta   90.00
_cell.angle_gamma   90.00
#
_symmetry.space_group_name_H-M   'P 1'
#
loop_
_entity.id
_entity.type
_entity.pdbx_description
1 polymer ?
#
loop_
_entity_poly.entity_id
_entity_poly.type
_entity_poly.pdbx_seq_one_letter_code
_entity_poly.pdbx_strand_id
1 'polypeptide(L)'
;MEPQAAGRSRWMRRRARRAGATPKEERSSPCHYDRYRPCRPARHAPPVARRPPSGTLTLTAGGKREAGPRAHVATPVDRRRHGGRRTRAERARDRARRERSGAAARATLRLGAARARAGPTRARPRRAAPARAELPDCHERGAARDRAARPRPRARRRRPVSTDRPRRAALLALVLLTALVLLTALAGCDRGRHHDPAPSDAPRIQATSVTSAAPRTEITITGDFFETRAARNLVFFGPAQAEVIEAQPDRLRCVVPAGAPAGGTQLTVTTRTGTSPPRSFTVLASPGAPAVQRIETTAGQPTEVALPGARLRITGSGFASDPAQNQVWIGPVPASVRTASPTALEIEIPSDAGSGTVGVATNGVASTDGPTLFVCSDTASDLDRDAVGTAAGALLRGAPRTHLLVEIDAQDDGGTVWEPDTSALLAIAARLDERLYKPGAIAVLQPQPFASQRTSWTNADLAALQSGVRDLYSHGNTVVVHVQFVAGSYRDNDRVIGLTWRATEIAVFEQALRDRLGPLSPNASRAEQAVLTHEFGHVLGLVDVGTAMCTPHEDPASPGHDINSDCVMYAEISIRATALQIRQTDFDANCKCDLQRAGGR
;
A
#
# COMPACT_ATOMS: atom_id res chain seq x y z
N MET A 1 -39.98 -42.31 -81.21
CA MET A 1 -38.98 -41.30 -81.61
C MET A 1 -39.38 -39.98 -80.98
N GLU A 2 -38.44 -39.34 -80.28
CA GLU A 2 -38.43 -37.90 -79.96
C GLU A 2 -38.25 -37.05 -81.25
N PRO A 3 -38.33 -35.69 -81.25
CA PRO A 3 -38.13 -34.71 -80.16
C PRO A 3 -39.34 -33.79 -79.89
N GLN A 4 -39.51 -33.09 -78.75
CA GLN A 4 -38.66 -32.23 -77.90
C GLN A 4 -38.54 -30.73 -78.31
N ALA A 5 -39.01 -29.88 -77.39
CA ALA A 5 -38.57 -28.54 -77.00
C ALA A 5 -38.68 -27.33 -77.97
N ALA A 6 -39.59 -26.39 -77.67
CA ALA A 6 -39.28 -25.02 -77.21
C ALA A 6 -40.56 -24.14 -77.16
N GLY A 7 -40.69 -23.22 -76.18
CA GLY A 7 -41.77 -22.22 -76.23
C GLY A 7 -42.10 -21.51 -74.91
N ARG A 8 -41.68 -20.25 -74.78
CA ARG A 8 -42.13 -19.33 -73.73
C ARG A 8 -43.52 -18.77 -74.10
N SER A 9 -44.40 -18.44 -73.14
CA SER A 9 -44.89 -17.05 -72.96
C SER A 9 -46.12 -16.84 -72.04
N ARG A 10 -46.08 -15.67 -71.38
CA ARG A 10 -47.17 -14.68 -71.13
C ARG A 10 -48.41 -15.03 -70.29
N TRP A 11 -48.44 -14.37 -69.11
CA TRP A 11 -49.40 -13.34 -68.73
C TRP A 11 -50.92 -13.58 -68.94
N MET A 12 -51.67 -13.71 -67.84
CA MET A 12 -52.94 -12.99 -67.69
C MET A 12 -53.10 -12.38 -66.29
N ARG A 13 -53.69 -11.18 -66.24
CA ARG A 13 -53.92 -10.41 -65.00
C ARG A 13 -55.40 -10.50 -64.62
N ARG A 14 -55.69 -10.63 -63.32
CA ARG A 14 -56.88 -9.97 -62.73
C ARG A 14 -56.44 -9.17 -61.51
N ARG A 15 -56.71 -7.86 -61.54
CA ARG A 15 -56.60 -6.96 -60.39
C ARG A 15 -57.98 -6.82 -59.77
N ALA A 16 -58.08 -6.83 -58.44
CA ALA A 16 -58.44 -5.64 -57.65
C ALA A 16 -59.00 -6.00 -56.27
N ARG A 17 -58.28 -5.61 -55.20
CA ARG A 17 -58.74 -4.64 -54.19
C ARG A 17 -57.52 -4.18 -53.37
N ARG A 18 -57.57 -2.95 -52.83
CA ARG A 18 -56.45 -2.26 -52.19
C ARG A 18 -56.58 -2.27 -50.66
N ALA A 19 -55.49 -2.61 -50.00
CA ALA A 19 -54.92 -1.97 -48.80
C ALA A 19 -53.48 -2.54 -48.70
N GLY A 20 -52.41 -1.79 -48.45
CA GLY A 20 -52.33 -0.49 -47.79
C GLY A 20 -51.34 -0.60 -46.62
N ALA A 21 -50.12 -1.06 -46.87
CA ALA A 21 -49.08 -1.26 -45.86
C ALA A 21 -47.70 -0.88 -46.42
N THR A 22 -46.90 -0.20 -45.60
CA THR A 22 -45.58 0.35 -45.90
C THR A 22 -44.46 -0.71 -45.80
N PRO A 23 -43.26 -0.46 -46.35
CA PRO A 23 -42.14 -1.38 -46.26
C PRO A 23 -41.66 -1.55 -44.80
N LYS A 24 -41.28 -2.78 -44.47
CA LYS A 24 -40.75 -3.18 -43.16
C LYS A 24 -39.26 -2.83 -43.13
N GLU A 25 -38.82 -2.01 -42.19
CA GLU A 25 -37.40 -1.71 -42.00
C GLU A 25 -36.60 -2.98 -41.70
N GLU A 26 -35.44 -3.11 -42.35
CA GLU A 26 -34.45 -4.12 -42.03
C GLU A 26 -33.81 -3.79 -40.68
N ARG A 27 -33.83 -4.76 -39.73
CA ARG A 27 -33.08 -4.63 -38.49
C ARG A 27 -31.60 -4.79 -38.80
N SER A 28 -30.85 -3.69 -38.71
CA SER A 28 -29.40 -3.69 -38.72
C SER A 28 -28.84 -4.24 -37.40
N SER A 29 -28.08 -5.34 -37.49
CA SER A 29 -27.31 -5.89 -36.36
C SER A 29 -26.17 -4.97 -35.95
N PRO A 30 -25.93 -4.75 -34.64
CA PRO A 30 -24.76 -4.00 -34.17
C PRO A 30 -23.53 -4.91 -33.94
N CYS A 31 -22.35 -4.31 -34.14
CA CYS A 31 -21.06 -4.69 -33.53
C CYS A 31 -20.53 -6.12 -33.78
N HIS A 32 -19.83 -6.29 -34.91
CA HIS A 32 -18.87 -7.39 -35.09
C HIS A 32 -17.58 -7.11 -34.29
N TYR A 33 -17.34 -7.86 -33.21
CA TYR A 33 -16.03 -7.87 -32.53
C TYR A 33 -15.01 -8.66 -33.38
N ASP A 34 -13.94 -8.00 -33.80
CA ASP A 34 -12.90 -8.63 -34.62
C ASP A 34 -11.88 -9.36 -33.71
N ARG A 35 -11.79 -10.69 -33.84
CA ARG A 35 -10.99 -11.53 -32.94
C ARG A 35 -9.50 -11.46 -33.30
N TYR A 36 -8.71 -10.79 -32.48
CA TYR A 36 -7.25 -10.97 -32.48
C TYR A 36 -6.90 -12.43 -32.13
N ARG A 37 -6.56 -13.24 -33.14
CA ARG A 37 -5.95 -14.56 -32.93
C ARG A 37 -4.48 -14.39 -32.56
N PRO A 38 -3.98 -14.97 -31.45
CA PRO A 38 -2.56 -15.04 -31.19
C PRO A 38 -1.89 -16.02 -32.17
N CYS A 39 -0.96 -15.51 -32.99
CA CYS A 39 -0.10 -16.36 -33.81
C CYS A 39 0.82 -17.21 -32.93
N ARG A 40 0.88 -18.53 -33.19
CA ARG A 40 1.89 -19.41 -32.59
C ARG A 40 3.30 -18.92 -32.98
N PRO A 41 4.26 -18.82 -32.05
CA PRO A 41 5.63 -18.50 -32.41
C PRO A 41 6.28 -19.68 -33.15
N ALA A 42 6.64 -19.46 -34.41
CA ALA A 42 7.51 -20.38 -35.15
C ALA A 42 8.94 -20.30 -34.58
N ARG A 43 9.60 -21.46 -34.46
CA ARG A 43 10.98 -21.54 -33.94
C ARG A 43 11.97 -21.07 -35.02
N HIS A 44 12.67 -19.97 -34.79
CA HIS A 44 13.88 -19.63 -35.54
C HIS A 44 15.03 -19.16 -34.63
N ALA A 45 16.24 -19.55 -35.00
CA ALA A 45 17.47 -19.34 -34.26
C ALA A 45 17.98 -17.88 -34.39
N PRO A 46 18.83 -17.39 -33.46
CA PRO A 46 19.20 -15.98 -33.40
C PRO A 46 20.26 -15.57 -34.45
N PRO A 47 20.16 -14.37 -35.04
CA PRO A 47 21.24 -13.79 -35.83
C PRO A 47 22.31 -13.13 -34.94
N VAL A 48 23.56 -13.18 -35.42
CA VAL A 48 24.77 -12.72 -34.71
C VAL A 48 24.85 -11.19 -34.66
N ALA A 49 25.19 -10.65 -33.48
CA ALA A 49 25.41 -9.21 -33.30
C ALA A 49 26.64 -8.68 -34.05
N ARG A 50 26.53 -7.51 -34.68
CA ARG A 50 27.66 -6.72 -35.22
C ARG A 50 27.66 -5.33 -34.59
N ARG A 51 28.82 -4.94 -34.01
CA ARG A 51 29.09 -3.58 -33.50
C ARG A 51 29.40 -2.60 -34.65
N PRO A 52 29.02 -1.33 -34.55
CA PRO A 52 29.73 -0.19 -35.15
C PRO A 52 30.77 0.41 -34.19
N PRO A 53 31.73 1.22 -34.68
CA PRO A 53 32.98 1.51 -33.97
C PRO A 53 32.97 2.79 -33.11
N SER A 54 33.93 2.85 -32.19
CA SER A 54 34.32 4.04 -31.45
C SER A 54 35.02 5.07 -32.34
N GLY A 55 34.70 6.36 -32.17
CA GLY A 55 35.40 7.47 -32.82
C GLY A 55 35.69 8.58 -31.81
N THR A 56 36.95 8.74 -31.43
CA THR A 56 37.44 9.82 -30.57
C THR A 56 38.06 10.90 -31.47
N LEU A 57 37.67 12.16 -31.29
CA LEU A 57 38.40 13.30 -31.86
C LEU A 57 38.53 14.42 -30.83
N THR A 58 39.76 14.70 -30.46
CA THR A 58 40.23 15.81 -29.63
C THR A 58 41.10 16.72 -30.49
N LEU A 59 40.93 18.04 -30.40
CA LEU A 59 42.00 19.05 -30.15
C LEU A 59 41.63 20.47 -30.62
N THR A 60 41.68 21.42 -29.67
CA THR A 60 42.23 22.81 -29.74
C THR A 60 41.79 23.81 -30.84
N ALA A 61 41.97 25.14 -30.69
CA ALA A 61 42.00 26.05 -29.53
C ALA A 61 42.17 27.50 -30.06
N GLY A 62 41.76 28.50 -29.25
CA GLY A 62 42.12 29.92 -29.45
C GLY A 62 40.90 30.85 -29.44
N GLY A 63 40.84 31.92 -28.63
CA GLY A 63 41.73 32.35 -27.56
C GLY A 63 41.90 33.88 -27.49
N LYS A 64 41.32 34.51 -26.45
CA LYS A 64 41.62 35.83 -25.81
C LYS A 64 40.49 36.09 -24.80
N ARG A 65 40.75 36.22 -23.48
CA ARG A 65 41.19 37.45 -22.75
C ARG A 65 40.19 38.61 -22.92
N GLU A 66 39.71 39.32 -21.89
CA GLU A 66 39.98 39.29 -20.44
C GLU A 66 38.93 40.12 -19.65
N ALA A 67 39.09 40.19 -18.32
CA ALA A 67 38.52 41.17 -17.38
C ALA A 67 37.04 41.05 -16.93
N GLY A 68 36.86 41.21 -15.61
CA GLY A 68 35.61 41.21 -14.87
C GLY A 68 35.08 42.62 -14.52
N PRO A 69 34.28 42.76 -13.44
CA PRO A 69 32.99 43.43 -13.58
C PRO A 69 32.91 44.86 -13.03
N ARG A 70 31.93 45.62 -13.54
CA ARG A 70 31.33 46.77 -12.83
C ARG A 70 29.81 46.74 -12.95
N ALA A 71 29.13 46.90 -11.82
CA ALA A 71 27.69 47.13 -11.76
C ALA A 71 27.37 48.59 -12.06
N HIS A 72 26.28 48.86 -12.77
CA HIS A 72 25.59 50.15 -12.69
C HIS A 72 24.08 49.97 -12.73
N VAL A 73 23.41 50.82 -11.94
CA VAL A 73 21.97 50.88 -11.72
C VAL A 73 21.27 51.50 -12.93
N ALA A 74 20.10 50.97 -13.31
CA ALA A 74 19.13 51.66 -14.17
C ALA A 74 17.70 51.40 -13.66
N THR A 75 16.91 52.45 -13.55
CA THR A 75 15.52 52.45 -13.06
C THR A 75 14.50 52.07 -14.15
N PRO A 76 13.29 51.60 -13.78
CA PRO A 76 12.36 50.98 -14.72
C PRO A 76 11.51 51.98 -15.52
N VAL A 77 11.17 51.59 -16.75
CA VAL A 77 10.16 52.27 -17.60
C VAL A 77 8.82 51.54 -17.47
N ASP A 78 7.76 52.32 -17.21
CA ASP A 78 6.37 51.84 -17.04
C ASP A 78 5.76 51.33 -18.35
N ARG A 79 5.15 50.13 -18.32
CA ARG A 79 4.19 49.65 -19.33
C ARG A 79 3.00 48.99 -18.65
N ARG A 80 1.88 49.72 -18.67
CA ARG A 80 0.58 49.35 -18.11
C ARG A 80 0.05 48.01 -18.66
N ARG A 81 -0.43 47.14 -17.78
CA ARG A 81 -1.28 45.99 -18.12
C ARG A 81 -2.76 46.32 -17.88
N HIS A 82 -3.62 46.02 -18.84
CA HIS A 82 -5.06 45.93 -18.59
C HIS A 82 -5.38 44.64 -17.81
N GLY A 83 -5.93 44.78 -16.61
CA GLY A 83 -6.49 43.68 -15.84
C GLY A 83 -8.01 43.85 -15.69
N GLY A 84 -8.80 42.90 -16.21
CA GLY A 84 -10.25 42.91 -16.07
C GLY A 84 -10.70 42.75 -14.62
N ARG A 85 -11.60 43.62 -14.14
CA ARG A 85 -12.18 43.52 -12.80
C ARG A 85 -13.27 42.44 -12.77
N ARG A 86 -12.99 41.27 -12.18
CA ARG A 86 -14.03 40.26 -11.86
C ARG A 86 -15.17 40.90 -11.05
N THR A 87 -16.39 40.59 -11.44
CA THR A 87 -17.65 41.12 -10.89
C THR A 87 -17.88 40.69 -9.44
N ARG A 88 -18.82 41.36 -8.76
CA ARG A 88 -19.25 40.99 -7.40
C ARG A 88 -19.92 39.61 -7.37
N ALA A 89 -20.55 39.19 -8.48
CA ALA A 89 -21.23 37.91 -8.60
C ALA A 89 -20.24 36.73 -8.69
N GLU A 90 -19.16 36.85 -9.45
CA GLU A 90 -18.11 35.81 -9.53
C GLU A 90 -17.45 35.57 -8.16
N ARG A 91 -17.12 36.64 -7.43
CA ARG A 91 -16.52 36.54 -6.08
C ARG A 91 -17.47 35.88 -5.07
N ALA A 92 -18.79 36.07 -5.23
CA ALA A 92 -19.79 35.40 -4.40
C ALA A 92 -19.88 33.89 -4.73
N ARG A 93 -19.77 33.50 -6.01
CA ARG A 93 -19.71 32.10 -6.44
C ARG A 93 -18.45 31.40 -5.92
N ASP A 94 -17.29 32.03 -6.02
CA ASP A 94 -16.01 31.51 -5.48
C ASP A 94 -16.07 31.30 -3.96
N ARG A 95 -16.68 32.23 -3.21
CA ARG A 95 -16.87 32.10 -1.75
C ARG A 95 -17.81 30.94 -1.40
N ALA A 96 -18.94 30.83 -2.11
CA ALA A 96 -19.89 29.73 -1.94
C ALA A 96 -19.37 28.37 -2.42
N ARG A 97 -18.35 28.32 -3.29
CA ARG A 97 -17.61 27.08 -3.63
C ARG A 97 -16.72 26.67 -2.47
N ARG A 98 -15.89 27.59 -1.94
CA ARG A 98 -15.00 27.34 -0.79
C ARG A 98 -15.74 26.93 0.48
N GLU A 99 -16.88 27.54 0.77
CA GLU A 99 -17.72 27.19 1.92
C GLU A 99 -18.33 25.78 1.78
N ARG A 100 -18.70 25.35 0.57
CA ARG A 100 -19.16 23.98 0.30
C ARG A 100 -18.02 22.95 0.39
N SER A 101 -16.84 23.25 -0.13
CA SER A 101 -15.65 22.39 0.04
C SER A 101 -15.31 22.18 1.52
N GLY A 102 -15.39 23.24 2.35
CA GLY A 102 -15.16 23.16 3.79
C GLY A 102 -16.26 22.43 4.58
N ALA A 103 -17.49 22.38 4.06
CA ALA A 103 -18.60 21.63 4.65
C ALA A 103 -18.55 20.13 4.29
N ALA A 104 -18.25 19.79 3.04
CA ALA A 104 -18.09 18.40 2.59
C ALA A 104 -17.01 17.66 3.39
N ALA A 105 -15.85 18.30 3.60
CA ALA A 105 -14.74 17.77 4.42
C ALA A 105 -15.08 17.56 5.91
N ARG A 106 -16.21 18.10 6.40
CA ARG A 106 -16.72 17.85 7.77
C ARG A 106 -17.82 16.79 7.84
N ALA A 107 -18.44 16.44 6.71
CA ALA A 107 -19.52 15.46 6.66
C ALA A 107 -19.00 14.01 6.68
N THR A 108 -17.85 13.74 6.05
CA THR A 108 -17.17 12.43 6.07
C THR A 108 -16.67 11.99 7.45
N LEU A 109 -16.64 12.89 8.43
CA LEU A 109 -16.14 12.64 9.79
C LEU A 109 -17.23 12.25 10.82
N ARG A 110 -18.47 11.95 10.38
CA ARG A 110 -19.59 11.60 11.30
C ARG A 110 -20.43 10.37 10.94
N LEU A 111 -20.14 9.65 9.86
CA LEU A 111 -20.82 8.39 9.50
C LEU A 111 -19.95 7.17 9.83
N GLY A 112 -19.60 7.01 11.11
CA GLY A 112 -18.70 5.93 11.58
C GLY A 112 -18.83 5.58 13.06
N ALA A 113 -19.97 5.85 13.72
CA ALA A 113 -20.11 5.63 15.16
C ALA A 113 -21.56 5.39 15.66
N ALA A 114 -22.35 4.53 15.00
CA ALA A 114 -23.65 4.10 15.55
C ALA A 114 -24.21 2.78 14.96
N ARG A 115 -23.88 1.62 15.57
CA ARG A 115 -24.81 0.48 15.81
C ARG A 115 -24.13 -0.71 16.50
N ALA A 116 -24.23 -0.76 17.82
CA ALA A 116 -24.04 -1.99 18.61
C ALA A 116 -24.68 -1.84 20.01
N ARG A 117 -26.01 -1.97 20.12
CA ARG A 117 -26.73 -2.06 21.41
C ARG A 117 -27.98 -2.94 21.35
N ALA A 118 -27.81 -4.21 21.70
CA ALA A 118 -28.81 -5.11 22.28
C ALA A 118 -28.04 -6.25 22.98
N GLY A 119 -28.39 -6.74 24.18
CA GLY A 119 -29.49 -6.38 25.07
C GLY A 119 -29.16 -6.69 26.55
N PRO A 120 -30.16 -6.70 27.46
CA PRO A 120 -29.93 -6.84 28.90
C PRO A 120 -29.86 -8.30 29.38
N THR A 121 -29.24 -8.49 30.55
CA THR A 121 -29.07 -9.77 31.25
C THR A 121 -30.30 -10.18 32.07
N ARG A 122 -30.54 -11.49 32.24
CA ARG A 122 -31.05 -12.07 33.51
C ARG A 122 -30.94 -13.60 33.63
N ALA A 123 -30.59 -14.01 34.84
CA ALA A 123 -30.95 -15.26 35.56
C ALA A 123 -30.48 -16.66 35.05
N ARG A 124 -29.64 -17.28 35.89
CA ARG A 124 -29.38 -18.73 36.07
C ARG A 124 -30.59 -19.43 36.74
N PRO A 125 -30.78 -20.78 36.68
CA PRO A 125 -30.04 -21.68 37.59
C PRO A 125 -29.76 -23.15 37.13
N ARG A 126 -28.72 -23.76 37.75
CA ARG A 126 -28.50 -25.21 38.13
C ARG A 126 -28.79 -26.31 37.07
N ARG A 127 -28.03 -27.38 36.86
CA ARG A 127 -27.00 -28.17 37.61
C ARG A 127 -26.18 -28.95 36.51
N ALA A 128 -25.10 -29.71 36.72
CA ALA A 128 -24.33 -30.17 37.89
C ALA A 128 -22.83 -30.37 37.50
N ALA A 129 -22.20 -31.46 37.94
CA ALA A 129 -20.92 -32.09 37.56
C ALA A 129 -21.15 -33.64 37.64
N PRO A 130 -20.21 -34.61 37.38
CA PRO A 130 -18.73 -34.58 37.42
C PRO A 130 -18.11 -35.13 36.09
N ALA A 131 -16.86 -35.62 35.92
CA ALA A 131 -15.75 -36.01 36.83
C ALA A 131 -14.36 -35.89 36.14
N ARG A 132 -13.28 -36.15 36.91
CA ARG A 132 -11.89 -36.32 36.43
C ARG A 132 -11.58 -37.81 36.16
N ALA A 133 -10.66 -38.08 35.24
CA ALA A 133 -9.75 -39.24 35.17
C ALA A 133 -8.61 -38.83 34.19
N GLU A 134 -7.33 -38.74 34.55
CA GLU A 134 -6.35 -39.77 34.97
C GLU A 134 -5.59 -40.42 33.79
N LEU A 135 -4.26 -40.46 33.94
CA LEU A 135 -3.30 -41.21 33.12
C LEU A 135 -3.37 -42.70 33.48
N PRO A 136 -2.87 -43.57 32.58
CA PRO A 136 -2.00 -44.65 33.06
C PRO A 136 -0.73 -44.82 32.21
N ASP A 137 0.17 -45.66 32.73
CA ASP A 137 1.56 -45.83 32.32
C ASP A 137 1.90 -47.32 32.03
N CYS A 138 3.04 -47.57 31.40
CA CYS A 138 3.83 -48.83 31.41
C CYS A 138 3.38 -50.13 30.68
N HIS A 139 4.34 -50.68 29.87
CA HIS A 139 4.65 -52.12 29.60
C HIS A 139 3.60 -53.05 28.89
N GLU A 140 3.90 -54.10 28.09
CA GLU A 140 5.12 -54.64 27.42
C GLU A 140 4.74 -55.83 26.46
N ARG A 141 5.64 -56.27 25.53
CA ARG A 141 5.68 -57.55 24.75
C ARG A 141 4.76 -57.68 23.51
N GLY A 142 5.16 -58.32 22.38
CA GLY A 142 6.50 -58.82 21.95
C GLY A 142 6.47 -59.75 20.70
N ALA A 143 7.67 -60.02 20.12
CA ALA A 143 8.03 -61.07 19.12
C ALA A 143 7.52 -60.92 17.63
N ALA A 144 8.19 -61.41 16.56
CA ALA A 144 9.44 -62.20 16.42
C ALA A 144 10.08 -62.21 14.99
N ARG A 145 11.42 -62.44 14.92
CA ARG A 145 12.24 -63.14 13.87
C ARG A 145 12.41 -62.51 12.45
N ASP A 146 13.51 -62.72 11.67
CA ASP A 146 14.80 -63.46 11.86
C ASP A 146 15.92 -62.98 10.86
N ARG A 147 17.22 -63.07 11.29
CA ARG A 147 18.52 -63.45 10.59
C ARG A 147 18.91 -62.90 9.17
N ALA A 148 20.18 -62.77 8.71
CA ALA A 148 21.57 -63.05 9.19
C ALA A 148 22.64 -62.21 8.39
N ALA A 149 23.71 -61.66 8.99
CA ALA A 149 25.15 -62.10 9.07
C ALA A 149 26.00 -62.12 7.75
N ARG A 150 26.97 -61.20 7.52
CA ARG A 150 28.46 -61.21 7.80
C ARG A 150 29.36 -62.01 6.79
N PRO A 151 30.60 -61.56 6.41
CA PRO A 151 31.82 -61.59 7.28
C PRO A 151 32.94 -60.50 7.03
N ARG A 152 34.11 -60.64 7.70
CA ARG A 152 35.42 -59.89 7.56
C ARG A 152 36.56 -60.91 7.22
N PRO A 153 37.90 -60.76 7.49
CA PRO A 153 38.88 -59.63 7.65
C PRO A 153 40.29 -59.88 6.97
N ARG A 154 41.33 -59.07 7.33
CA ARG A 154 42.83 -59.30 7.37
C ARG A 154 43.70 -58.53 6.34
N ALA A 155 45.02 -58.29 6.50
CA ALA A 155 45.96 -58.01 7.63
C ALA A 155 47.45 -57.96 7.15
N ARG A 156 48.36 -57.18 7.77
CA ARG A 156 49.86 -57.35 7.90
C ARG A 156 50.54 -56.01 8.32
N ARG A 157 51.81 -55.92 8.77
CA ARG A 157 52.60 -56.56 9.87
C ARG A 157 54.08 -56.04 9.82
N ARG A 158 54.70 -55.63 10.94
CA ARG A 158 56.13 -55.88 11.34
C ARG A 158 56.52 -55.20 12.69
N ARG A 159 57.70 -55.56 13.24
CA ARG A 159 58.33 -55.30 14.58
C ARG A 159 59.88 -55.13 14.35
N PRO A 160 60.79 -55.08 15.35
CA PRO A 160 60.99 -54.18 16.53
C PRO A 160 62.48 -53.70 16.66
N VAL A 161 62.90 -53.14 17.83
CA VAL A 161 64.24 -53.13 18.54
C VAL A 161 64.32 -51.84 19.42
N SER A 162 64.31 -51.91 20.76
CA SER A 162 65.46 -51.86 21.73
C SER A 162 66.32 -50.58 21.60
N THR A 163 66.60 -49.76 22.64
CA THR A 163 67.34 -50.12 23.89
C THR A 163 67.05 -49.25 25.13
N ASP A 164 67.13 -49.90 26.30
CA ASP A 164 67.65 -49.48 27.63
C ASP A 164 67.05 -48.39 28.58
N ARG A 165 67.42 -48.59 29.85
CA ARG A 165 67.16 -47.90 31.13
C ARG A 165 68.42 -47.06 31.53
N PRO A 166 68.48 -46.28 32.65
CA PRO A 166 67.78 -46.51 33.92
C PRO A 166 67.24 -45.31 34.72
N ARG A 167 66.53 -45.67 35.79
CA ARG A 167 66.07 -44.80 36.88
C ARG A 167 67.24 -44.46 37.82
N ARG A 168 67.24 -43.24 38.39
CA ARG A 168 67.78 -42.79 39.72
C ARG A 168 68.38 -41.37 39.63
N ALA A 169 67.51 -40.35 39.58
CA ALA A 169 67.90 -38.94 39.78
C ALA A 169 66.70 -38.07 40.19
N ALA A 170 65.56 -38.21 39.51
CA ALA A 170 64.40 -37.32 39.63
C ALA A 170 63.66 -37.34 40.98
N LEU A 171 63.96 -38.26 41.90
CA LEU A 171 63.25 -38.38 43.19
C LEU A 171 63.86 -37.55 44.33
N LEU A 172 65.14 -37.13 44.24
CA LEU A 172 65.74 -36.22 45.24
C LEU A 172 65.36 -34.75 44.98
N ALA A 173 65.22 -34.36 43.72
CA ALA A 173 64.87 -32.98 43.35
C ALA A 173 63.49 -32.55 43.88
N LEU A 174 62.54 -33.50 43.97
CA LEU A 174 61.18 -33.22 44.44
C LEU A 174 61.13 -33.01 45.97
N VAL A 175 61.94 -33.74 46.74
CA VAL A 175 61.99 -33.64 48.21
C VAL A 175 62.70 -32.35 48.66
N LEU A 176 63.74 -31.92 47.93
CA LEU A 176 64.45 -30.66 48.21
C LEU A 176 63.61 -29.42 47.86
N LEU A 177 62.79 -29.45 46.80
CA LEU A 177 61.86 -28.33 46.51
C LEU A 177 60.78 -28.18 47.59
N THR A 178 60.24 -29.29 48.11
CA THR A 178 59.24 -29.23 49.19
C THR A 178 59.81 -28.73 50.51
N ALA A 179 61.10 -28.92 50.78
CA ALA A 179 61.75 -28.37 51.96
C ALA A 179 62.06 -26.86 51.81
N LEU A 180 62.45 -26.40 50.62
CA LEU A 180 62.78 -25.00 50.37
C LEU A 180 61.55 -24.08 50.39
N VAL A 181 60.37 -24.59 50.00
CA VAL A 181 59.09 -23.85 50.10
C VAL A 181 58.55 -23.82 51.54
N LEU A 182 58.99 -24.73 52.42
CA LEU A 182 58.55 -24.76 53.82
C LEU A 182 59.47 -23.95 54.77
N LEU A 183 60.66 -23.53 54.32
CA LEU A 183 61.62 -22.74 55.11
C LEU A 183 61.55 -21.22 54.89
N THR A 184 60.65 -20.72 54.02
CA THR A 184 60.39 -19.27 53.87
C THR A 184 59.25 -18.77 54.77
N ALA A 185 58.65 -19.64 55.57
CA ALA A 185 57.90 -19.24 56.74
C ALA A 185 58.88 -18.95 57.89
N LEU A 186 58.70 -17.79 58.56
CA LEU A 186 59.46 -17.29 59.73
C LEU A 186 60.76 -16.49 59.46
N ALA A 187 60.65 -15.27 58.92
CA ALA A 187 61.29 -14.05 59.45
C ALA A 187 61.00 -12.83 58.54
N GLY A 188 59.98 -12.04 58.87
CA GLY A 188 59.58 -10.91 58.00
C GLY A 188 58.41 -10.09 58.55
N CYS A 189 58.43 -9.78 59.84
CA CYS A 189 57.47 -8.85 60.42
C CYS A 189 58.01 -7.42 60.32
N ASP A 190 57.54 -6.67 59.31
CA ASP A 190 57.13 -5.29 59.59
C ASP A 190 55.65 -5.14 59.22
N ARG A 191 54.88 -4.50 60.11
CA ARG A 191 53.41 -4.44 60.02
C ARG A 191 52.96 -3.29 59.12
N GLY A 192 53.40 -3.33 57.86
CA GLY A 192 52.64 -2.73 56.78
C GLY A 192 51.27 -3.40 56.78
N ARG A 193 50.23 -2.67 57.19
CA ARG A 193 48.86 -3.20 57.24
C ARG A 193 48.54 -3.79 55.88
N HIS A 194 48.24 -5.08 55.81
CA HIS A 194 47.42 -5.58 54.72
C HIS A 194 46.15 -4.73 54.77
N HIS A 195 46.01 -3.85 53.78
CA HIS A 195 44.71 -3.29 53.51
C HIS A 195 43.93 -4.47 52.92
N ASP A 196 43.21 -5.18 53.80
CA ASP A 196 42.04 -5.93 53.37
C ASP A 196 41.29 -5.00 52.41
N PRO A 197 40.92 -5.46 51.19
CA PRO A 197 40.16 -4.62 50.29
C PRO A 197 38.92 -4.15 51.06
N ALA A 198 38.78 -2.82 51.18
CA ALA A 198 37.81 -2.18 52.06
C ALA A 198 36.43 -2.84 51.88
N PRO A 199 35.66 -3.01 52.96
CA PRO A 199 34.51 -3.91 52.97
C PRO A 199 33.48 -3.48 51.94
N SER A 200 33.47 -4.18 50.81
CA SER A 200 32.33 -4.33 49.90
C SER A 200 31.49 -3.05 49.79
N ASP A 201 32.11 -1.91 49.44
CA ASP A 201 31.39 -0.64 49.44
C ASP A 201 30.19 -0.76 48.51
N ALA A 202 29.02 -0.42 49.05
CA ALA A 202 27.79 -0.37 48.27
C ALA A 202 27.96 0.71 47.17
N PRO A 203 27.42 0.50 45.96
CA PRO A 203 27.51 1.46 44.87
C PRO A 203 26.99 2.84 45.31
N ARG A 204 27.64 3.92 44.87
CA ARG A 204 27.26 5.30 45.24
C ARG A 204 26.88 6.08 44.00
N ILE A 205 25.77 6.83 44.05
CA ILE A 205 25.33 7.70 42.96
C ILE A 205 25.68 9.15 43.31
N GLN A 206 26.76 9.68 42.72
CA GLN A 206 27.18 11.07 42.91
C GLN A 206 26.34 12.04 42.07
N ALA A 207 26.09 11.71 40.81
CA ALA A 207 25.38 12.56 39.85
C ALA A 207 24.70 11.76 38.74
N THR A 208 23.82 12.43 38.00
CA THR A 208 23.23 11.96 36.75
C THR A 208 23.35 13.07 35.70
N SER A 209 23.51 12.73 34.42
CA SER A 209 23.69 13.71 33.34
C SER A 209 22.50 14.66 33.19
N VAL A 210 21.32 14.22 33.62
CA VAL A 210 20.08 14.99 33.77
C VAL A 210 19.41 14.59 35.09
N THR A 211 18.60 15.47 35.68
CA THR A 211 17.78 15.16 36.87
C THR A 211 16.35 14.74 36.51
N SER A 212 15.97 14.92 35.26
CA SER A 212 14.71 14.45 34.70
C SER A 212 14.88 13.97 33.26
N ALA A 213 14.11 12.95 32.87
CA ALA A 213 14.10 12.40 31.51
C ALA A 213 12.80 11.66 31.22
N ALA A 214 12.42 11.57 29.95
CA ALA A 214 11.32 10.72 29.54
C ALA A 214 11.75 9.24 29.52
N PRO A 215 10.81 8.28 29.57
CA PRO A 215 11.11 6.89 29.28
C PRO A 215 11.80 6.73 27.92
N ARG A 216 12.72 5.78 27.85
CA ARG A 216 13.64 5.47 26.75
C ARG A 216 14.69 6.52 26.41
N THR A 217 14.79 7.60 27.18
CA THR A 217 15.96 8.49 27.12
C THR A 217 17.20 7.79 27.71
N GLU A 218 18.33 7.87 27.01
CA GLU A 218 19.63 7.44 27.53
C GLU A 218 20.18 8.49 28.51
N ILE A 219 20.66 8.06 29.67
CA ILE A 219 21.33 8.92 30.66
C ILE A 219 22.66 8.31 31.10
N THR A 220 23.56 9.17 31.60
CA THR A 220 24.78 8.74 32.31
C THR A 220 24.57 8.92 33.81
N ILE A 221 24.98 7.92 34.59
CA ILE A 221 25.04 7.94 36.05
C ILE A 221 26.52 7.97 36.45
N THR A 222 26.94 9.00 37.18
CA THR A 222 28.30 9.12 37.73
C THR A 222 28.28 8.75 39.21
N GLY A 223 29.28 8.02 39.66
CA GLY A 223 29.26 7.40 40.98
C GLY A 223 30.58 6.74 41.36
N ASP A 224 30.48 5.79 42.30
CA ASP A 224 31.60 4.96 42.76
C ASP A 224 31.11 3.51 42.95
N PHE A 225 32.06 2.56 42.92
CA PHE A 225 31.86 1.14 43.24
C PHE A 225 30.82 0.40 42.36
N PHE A 226 30.66 0.83 41.10
CA PHE A 226 29.91 0.06 40.11
C PHE A 226 30.72 -1.15 39.60
N GLU A 227 30.04 -2.21 39.16
CA GLU A 227 30.71 -3.38 38.56
C GLU A 227 31.07 -3.09 37.09
N THR A 228 32.25 -3.53 36.64
CA THR A 228 32.71 -3.33 35.24
C THR A 228 31.95 -4.13 34.18
N ARG A 229 30.97 -4.94 34.58
CA ARG A 229 30.08 -5.70 33.68
C ARG A 229 28.67 -5.14 33.78
N ALA A 230 28.13 -4.61 32.68
CA ALA A 230 26.78 -4.04 32.61
C ALA A 230 25.71 -4.93 33.27
N ALA A 231 25.68 -6.22 32.93
CA ALA A 231 24.75 -7.21 33.48
C ALA A 231 24.87 -7.49 35.00
N ARG A 232 25.83 -6.88 35.71
CA ARG A 232 25.97 -6.95 37.17
C ARG A 232 25.53 -5.68 37.91
N ASN A 233 25.10 -4.65 37.18
CA ASN A 233 24.53 -3.44 37.74
C ASN A 233 23.03 -3.44 37.44
N LEU A 234 22.21 -3.66 38.46
CA LEU A 234 20.76 -3.60 38.35
C LEU A 234 20.32 -2.18 38.72
N VAL A 235 20.06 -1.35 37.71
CA VAL A 235 19.64 0.04 37.87
C VAL A 235 18.11 0.10 37.89
N PHE A 236 17.51 0.79 38.86
CA PHE A 236 16.06 0.89 39.02
C PHE A 236 15.60 2.35 39.12
N PHE A 237 14.51 2.67 38.41
CA PHE A 237 13.77 3.93 38.51
C PHE A 237 12.44 3.63 39.22
N GLY A 238 12.46 3.62 40.55
CA GLY A 238 11.35 3.09 41.36
C GLY A 238 11.18 1.58 41.12
N PRO A 239 9.99 1.10 40.72
CA PRO A 239 9.77 -0.33 40.46
C PRO A 239 10.35 -0.82 39.12
N ALA A 240 10.74 0.08 38.21
CA ALA A 240 11.11 -0.28 36.85
C ALA A 240 12.63 -0.42 36.68
N GLN A 241 13.09 -1.59 36.22
CA GLN A 241 14.50 -1.85 35.94
C GLN A 241 14.93 -1.24 34.60
N ALA A 242 16.04 -0.51 34.59
CA ALA A 242 16.67 0.06 33.41
C ALA A 242 17.62 -0.93 32.72
N GLU A 243 17.79 -0.76 31.41
CA GLU A 243 18.85 -1.43 30.64
C GLU A 243 20.16 -0.65 30.81
N VAL A 244 21.24 -1.34 31.18
CA VAL A 244 22.59 -0.77 31.27
C VAL A 244 23.34 -1.10 29.98
N ILE A 245 23.65 -0.07 29.19
CA ILE A 245 24.37 -0.16 27.92
C ILE A 245 25.88 -0.26 28.17
N GLU A 246 26.40 0.49 29.14
CA GLU A 246 27.83 0.60 29.43
C GLU A 246 28.08 0.69 30.93
N ALA A 247 29.19 0.10 31.40
CA ALA A 247 29.55 0.11 32.81
C ALA A 247 31.06 0.22 33.04
N GLN A 248 31.43 1.18 33.87
CA GLN A 248 32.77 1.49 34.38
C GLN A 248 32.65 1.69 35.91
N PRO A 249 33.73 1.58 36.71
CA PRO A 249 33.62 1.62 38.18
C PRO A 249 33.02 2.91 38.76
N ASP A 250 33.14 4.01 38.01
CA ASP A 250 32.69 5.36 38.34
C ASP A 250 31.53 5.87 37.44
N ARG A 251 31.12 5.08 36.44
CA ARG A 251 30.15 5.50 35.43
C ARG A 251 29.28 4.36 34.89
N LEU A 252 27.96 4.55 34.88
CA LEU A 252 27.03 3.73 34.11
C LEU A 252 26.36 4.56 33.02
N ARG A 253 26.05 3.94 31.88
CA ARG A 253 25.22 4.52 30.81
C ARG A 253 24.01 3.61 30.62
N CYS A 254 22.81 4.15 30.79
CA CYS A 254 21.59 3.35 30.87
C CYS A 254 20.38 4.04 30.26
N VAL A 255 19.35 3.26 29.93
CA VAL A 255 18.10 3.74 29.33
C VAL A 255 17.02 3.84 30.42
N VAL A 256 16.37 5.00 30.56
CA VAL A 256 15.21 5.15 31.45
C VAL A 256 14.11 4.18 31.00
N PRO A 257 13.60 3.29 31.86
CA PRO A 257 12.77 2.18 31.38
C PRO A 257 11.35 2.62 31.00
N ALA A 258 10.78 1.97 29.97
CA ALA A 258 9.45 2.27 29.44
C ALA A 258 8.31 2.13 30.48
N GLY A 259 8.50 1.24 31.47
CA GLY A 259 7.55 1.03 32.58
C GLY A 259 7.77 1.92 33.81
N ALA A 260 8.68 2.90 33.75
CA ALA A 260 8.91 3.82 34.86
C ALA A 260 7.67 4.70 35.11
N PRO A 261 7.13 4.76 36.35
CA PRO A 261 6.02 5.67 36.66
C PRO A 261 6.42 7.14 36.46
N ALA A 262 5.54 7.92 35.83
CA ALA A 262 5.77 9.35 35.63
C ALA A 262 5.69 10.12 36.97
N GLY A 263 6.50 11.17 37.09
CA GLY A 263 6.66 11.97 38.30
C GLY A 263 8.00 11.72 39.02
N GLY A 264 8.07 12.13 40.28
CA GLY A 264 9.24 11.90 41.12
C GLY A 264 9.38 10.42 41.47
N THR A 265 10.57 9.86 41.26
CA THR A 265 10.94 8.47 41.57
C THR A 265 12.29 8.39 42.26
N GLN A 266 12.63 7.22 42.79
CA GLN A 266 13.93 6.95 43.39
C GLN A 266 14.79 6.14 42.41
N LEU A 267 15.94 6.68 42.04
CA LEU A 267 16.99 6.00 41.29
C LEU A 267 17.90 5.23 42.27
N THR A 268 18.09 3.94 42.04
CA THR A 268 19.06 3.10 42.76
C THR A 268 19.89 2.27 41.81
N VAL A 269 21.10 1.91 42.25
CA VAL A 269 21.97 0.91 41.61
C VAL A 269 22.18 -0.22 42.60
N THR A 270 21.94 -1.47 42.19
CA THR A 270 22.25 -2.66 42.98
C THR A 270 23.34 -3.47 42.29
N THR A 271 24.39 -3.81 43.03
CA THR A 271 25.46 -4.72 42.61
C THR A 271 25.50 -5.91 43.59
N ARG A 272 26.51 -6.78 43.48
CA ARG A 272 26.77 -7.84 44.48
C ARG A 272 27.25 -7.30 45.84
N THR A 273 27.70 -6.04 45.92
CA THR A 273 28.23 -5.44 47.16
C THR A 273 27.17 -4.71 47.97
N GLY A 274 26.03 -4.38 47.36
CA GLY A 274 24.87 -3.78 48.01
C GLY A 274 24.00 -2.98 47.04
N THR A 275 23.05 -2.23 47.59
CA THR A 275 22.23 -1.25 46.88
C THR A 275 22.65 0.15 47.29
N SER A 276 22.71 1.08 46.35
CA SER A 276 23.02 2.48 46.62
C SER A 276 21.97 3.15 47.51
N PRO A 277 22.33 4.20 48.27
CA PRO A 277 21.34 5.15 48.76
C PRO A 277 20.45 5.63 47.59
N PRO A 278 19.13 5.78 47.80
CA PRO A 278 18.22 6.23 46.75
C PRO A 278 18.48 7.69 46.41
N ARG A 279 18.44 8.02 45.12
CA ARG A 279 18.59 9.38 44.60
C ARG A 279 17.32 9.82 43.90
N SER A 280 16.79 10.99 44.25
CA SER A 280 15.63 11.57 43.57
C SER A 280 15.92 11.78 42.07
N PHE A 281 14.99 11.33 41.23
CA PHE A 281 14.97 11.57 39.78
C PHE A 281 13.52 11.82 39.34
N THR A 282 13.29 12.67 38.34
CA THR A 282 11.93 12.89 37.81
C THR A 282 11.77 12.22 36.46
N VAL A 283 10.99 11.15 36.41
CA VAL A 283 10.57 10.55 35.14
C VAL A 283 9.51 11.48 34.55
N LEU A 284 9.84 12.12 33.44
CA LEU A 284 8.86 12.92 32.70
C LEU A 284 7.75 12.00 32.20
N ALA A 285 6.54 12.53 32.03
CA ALA A 285 5.50 11.80 31.33
C ALA A 285 6.06 11.32 29.98
N SER A 286 5.81 10.06 29.63
CA SER A 286 6.14 9.59 28.29
C SER A 286 5.45 10.52 27.29
N PRO A 287 6.16 11.03 26.25
CA PRO A 287 5.44 11.57 25.10
C PRO A 287 4.50 10.46 24.64
N GLY A 288 3.22 10.77 24.52
CA GLY A 288 2.22 9.78 24.13
C GLY A 288 2.57 9.16 22.78
N ALA A 289 1.88 8.08 22.41
CA ALA A 289 2.03 7.49 21.09
C ALA A 289 1.99 8.60 20.01
N PRO A 290 2.95 8.63 19.07
CA PRO A 290 2.97 9.66 18.03
C PRO A 290 1.67 9.59 17.24
N ALA A 291 1.10 10.74 16.92
CA ALA A 291 -0.16 10.84 16.19
C ALA A 291 0.09 11.33 14.78
N VAL A 292 -0.24 10.51 13.79
CA VAL A 292 -0.19 10.87 12.37
C VAL A 292 -1.50 11.55 12.00
N GLN A 293 -1.46 12.83 11.63
CA GLN A 293 -2.68 13.62 11.37
C GLN A 293 -2.97 13.77 9.87
N ARG A 294 -1.93 13.94 9.04
CA ARG A 294 -2.08 14.14 7.59
C ARG A 294 -0.79 13.80 6.84
N ILE A 295 -0.94 13.30 5.62
CA ILE A 295 0.10 13.21 4.60
C ILE A 295 -0.06 14.38 3.63
N GLU A 296 1.04 15.06 3.33
CA GLU A 296 1.11 16.21 2.44
C GLU A 296 2.25 16.03 1.44
N THR A 297 2.14 16.67 0.28
CA THR A 297 3.29 16.89 -0.61
C THR A 297 4.33 17.77 0.10
N THR A 298 5.56 17.83 -0.40
CA THR A 298 6.57 18.78 0.10
C THR A 298 6.16 20.24 -0.05
N ALA A 299 5.19 20.54 -0.93
CA ALA A 299 4.54 21.85 -1.07
C ALA A 299 3.39 22.10 -0.06
N GLY A 300 3.19 21.21 0.92
CA GLY A 300 2.18 21.36 1.98
C GLY A 300 0.74 21.18 1.51
N GLN A 301 0.51 20.53 0.37
CA GLN A 301 -0.85 20.20 -0.09
C GLN A 301 -1.22 18.80 0.41
N PRO A 302 -2.41 18.59 1.00
CA PRO A 302 -2.87 17.25 1.38
C PRO A 302 -2.83 16.29 0.18
N THR A 303 -2.38 15.06 0.41
CA THR A 303 -2.44 14.00 -0.60
C THR A 303 -2.79 12.65 0.04
N GLU A 304 -3.50 11.83 -0.71
CA GLU A 304 -3.73 10.41 -0.42
C GLU A 304 -3.00 9.49 -1.41
N VAL A 305 -2.27 10.05 -2.40
CA VAL A 305 -1.53 9.31 -3.42
C VAL A 305 -0.06 9.73 -3.44
N ALA A 306 0.84 8.78 -3.73
CA ALA A 306 2.24 9.06 -4.03
C ALA A 306 2.85 8.01 -4.98
N LEU A 307 4.01 8.36 -5.55
CA LEU A 307 4.82 7.50 -6.40
C LEU A 307 6.07 7.00 -5.65
N PRO A 308 6.61 5.82 -5.99
CA PRO A 308 7.98 5.41 -5.67
C PRO A 308 9.01 6.53 -5.82
N GLY A 309 9.87 6.71 -4.81
CA GLY A 309 10.90 7.75 -4.80
C GLY A 309 10.40 9.18 -4.58
N ALA A 310 9.09 9.42 -4.55
CA ALA A 310 8.55 10.73 -4.17
C ALA A 310 8.91 11.08 -2.71
N ARG A 311 8.93 12.37 -2.41
CA ARG A 311 9.04 12.85 -1.02
C ARG A 311 7.69 13.33 -0.51
N LEU A 312 7.33 12.90 0.70
CA LEU A 312 6.12 13.32 1.39
C LEU A 312 6.45 13.94 2.74
N ARG A 313 5.61 14.88 3.15
CA ARG A 313 5.60 15.47 4.48
C ARG A 313 4.49 14.80 5.29
N ILE A 314 4.84 14.24 6.43
CA ILE A 314 3.89 13.75 7.43
C ILE A 314 3.74 14.83 8.49
N THR A 315 2.52 15.25 8.82
CA THR A 315 2.25 16.18 9.93
C THR A 315 1.48 15.49 11.05
N GLY A 316 1.74 15.93 12.29
CA GLY A 316 1.27 15.23 13.48
C GLY A 316 1.80 15.81 14.78
N SER A 317 1.97 14.94 15.78
CA SER A 317 2.50 15.31 17.09
C SER A 317 3.20 14.13 17.77
N GLY A 318 4.17 14.41 18.63
CA GLY A 318 4.88 13.38 19.41
C GLY A 318 6.06 12.75 18.67
N PHE A 319 6.45 13.32 17.53
CA PHE A 319 7.66 12.94 16.81
C PHE A 319 8.92 13.44 17.54
N ALA A 320 10.07 12.80 17.32
CA ALA A 320 11.35 13.29 17.81
C ALA A 320 11.95 14.31 16.83
N SER A 321 12.73 15.27 17.33
CA SER A 321 13.46 16.23 16.49
C SER A 321 14.65 15.58 15.74
N ASP A 322 15.16 14.45 16.22
CA ASP A 322 16.18 13.66 15.56
C ASP A 322 15.52 12.65 14.59
N PRO A 323 15.81 12.69 13.26
CA PRO A 323 15.34 11.70 12.31
C PRO A 323 15.63 10.25 12.73
N ALA A 324 16.78 9.97 13.36
CA ALA A 324 17.17 8.61 13.76
C ALA A 324 16.30 8.02 14.89
N GLN A 325 15.58 8.87 15.63
CA GLN A 325 14.64 8.48 16.69
C GLN A 325 13.22 8.22 16.18
N ASN A 326 12.97 8.44 14.88
CA ASN A 326 11.69 8.18 14.22
C ASN A 326 11.83 7.04 13.21
N GLN A 327 10.93 6.07 13.27
CA GLN A 327 10.76 5.03 12.27
C GLN A 327 9.41 5.25 11.60
N VAL A 328 9.34 5.15 10.27
CA VAL A 328 8.11 5.36 9.51
C VAL A 328 7.89 4.17 8.59
N TRP A 329 6.63 3.80 8.34
CA TRP A 329 6.27 2.74 7.41
C TRP A 329 5.01 3.09 6.63
N ILE A 330 4.88 2.50 5.45
CA ILE A 330 3.72 2.58 4.55
C ILE A 330 3.23 1.14 4.39
N GLY A 331 2.09 0.83 5.02
CA GLY A 331 1.68 -0.57 5.21
C GLY A 331 2.80 -1.34 5.94
N PRO A 332 3.34 -2.44 5.37
CA PRO A 332 4.43 -3.20 5.97
C PRO A 332 5.84 -2.68 5.63
N VAL A 333 6.00 -1.71 4.73
CA VAL A 333 7.32 -1.35 4.16
C VAL A 333 7.91 -0.12 4.89
N PRO A 334 9.14 -0.18 5.42
CA PRO A 334 9.76 0.94 6.13
C PRO A 334 10.20 2.06 5.17
N ALA A 335 9.85 3.30 5.49
CA ALA A 335 10.22 4.51 4.74
C ALA A 335 11.36 5.28 5.44
N SER A 336 12.26 5.87 4.65
CA SER A 336 13.40 6.61 5.20
C SER A 336 13.00 8.02 5.64
N VAL A 337 13.38 8.40 6.87
CA VAL A 337 13.15 9.75 7.41
C VAL A 337 14.30 10.68 6.97
N ARG A 338 13.96 11.73 6.22
CA ARG A 338 14.88 12.75 5.69
C ARG A 338 15.08 13.90 6.67
N THR A 339 13.99 14.44 7.22
CA THR A 339 14.00 15.52 8.21
C THR A 339 12.95 15.26 9.28
N ALA A 340 13.16 15.82 10.47
CA ALA A 340 12.26 15.61 11.61
C ALA A 340 12.13 16.85 12.49
N SER A 341 10.97 16.97 13.12
CA SER A 341 10.59 17.98 14.09
C SER A 341 9.41 17.43 14.91
N PRO A 342 9.08 17.98 16.09
CA PRO A 342 8.03 17.42 16.96
C PRO A 342 6.63 17.31 16.35
N THR A 343 6.37 17.98 15.22
CA THR A 343 5.08 18.04 14.53
C THR A 343 5.14 17.72 13.03
N ALA A 344 6.32 17.49 12.46
CA ALA A 344 6.46 17.12 11.04
C ALA A 344 7.70 16.26 10.76
N LEU A 345 7.54 15.26 9.87
CA LEU A 345 8.60 14.46 9.28
C LEU A 345 8.59 14.67 7.75
N GLU A 346 9.74 14.69 7.10
CA GLU A 346 9.87 14.46 5.65
C GLU A 346 10.36 13.04 5.42
N ILE A 347 9.69 12.28 4.55
CA ILE A 347 10.07 10.92 4.18
C ILE A 347 10.23 10.77 2.67
N GLU A 348 10.87 9.68 2.26
CA GLU A 348 10.94 9.24 0.87
C GLU A 348 10.23 7.88 0.71
N ILE A 349 9.41 7.75 -0.32
CA ILE A 349 8.62 6.54 -0.60
C ILE A 349 9.54 5.44 -1.14
N PRO A 350 9.67 4.28 -0.48
CA PRO A 350 10.44 3.15 -0.99
C PRO A 350 9.96 2.67 -2.37
N SER A 351 10.86 2.14 -3.18
CA SER A 351 10.52 1.66 -4.54
C SER A 351 9.73 0.35 -4.55
N ASP A 352 9.75 -0.40 -3.45
CA ASP A 352 8.98 -1.61 -3.17
C ASP A 352 7.74 -1.35 -2.30
N ALA A 353 7.44 -0.09 -1.96
CA ALA A 353 6.27 0.26 -1.18
C ALA A 353 4.97 -0.01 -1.94
N GLY A 354 4.07 -0.77 -1.31
CA GLY A 354 2.66 -0.81 -1.68
C GLY A 354 1.86 0.24 -0.92
N SER A 355 0.59 0.38 -1.31
CA SER A 355 -0.43 1.12 -0.54
C SER A 355 -0.64 0.54 0.86
N GLY A 356 -0.97 1.42 1.81
CA GLY A 356 -1.36 1.05 3.17
C GLY A 356 -1.34 2.22 4.14
N THR A 357 -1.70 1.95 5.39
CA THR A 357 -1.64 2.92 6.50
C THR A 357 -0.22 3.45 6.70
N VAL A 358 -0.08 4.77 6.81
CA VAL A 358 1.18 5.42 7.20
C VAL A 358 1.26 5.49 8.72
N GLY A 359 2.22 4.77 9.30
CA GLY A 359 2.48 4.77 10.74
C GLY A 359 3.87 5.28 11.08
N VAL A 360 4.01 5.75 12.32
CA VAL A 360 5.26 6.30 12.87
C VAL A 360 5.53 5.65 14.22
N ALA A 361 6.77 5.22 14.49
CA ALA A 361 7.24 4.98 15.86
C ALA A 361 8.28 6.02 16.24
N THR A 362 8.09 6.64 17.40
CA THR A 362 9.05 7.56 17.98
C THR A 362 9.56 6.97 19.29
N ASN A 363 10.88 6.84 19.43
CA ASN A 363 11.51 6.19 20.60
C ASN A 363 10.85 4.84 20.94
N GLY A 364 10.54 4.02 19.92
CA GLY A 364 9.90 2.71 20.07
C GLY A 364 8.45 2.72 20.58
N VAL A 365 7.75 3.85 20.60
CA VAL A 365 6.29 3.91 20.76
C VAL A 365 5.68 4.10 19.38
N ALA A 366 4.90 3.13 18.91
CA ALA A 366 4.20 3.23 17.62
C ALA A 366 2.91 4.06 17.73
N SER A 367 2.54 4.74 16.64
CA SER A 367 1.25 5.37 16.45
C SER A 367 0.13 4.34 16.47
N THR A 368 -1.01 4.67 17.07
CA THR A 368 -2.16 3.75 17.15
C THR A 368 -2.91 3.60 15.82
N ASP A 369 -2.84 4.61 14.96
CA ASP A 369 -3.54 4.70 13.68
C ASP A 369 -2.85 5.72 12.77
N GLY A 370 -3.26 5.78 11.50
CA GLY A 370 -2.81 6.79 10.54
C GLY A 370 -3.62 6.77 9.23
N PRO A 371 -3.48 7.80 8.39
CA PRO A 371 -4.12 7.84 7.07
C PRO A 371 -3.56 6.75 6.14
N THR A 372 -4.42 6.20 5.28
CA THR A 372 -4.02 5.33 4.17
C THR A 372 -3.34 6.16 3.08
N LEU A 373 -2.20 5.68 2.58
CA LEU A 373 -1.54 6.18 1.38
C LEU A 373 -1.72 5.18 0.25
N PHE A 374 -2.14 5.66 -0.92
CA PHE A 374 -2.13 4.90 -2.16
C PHE A 374 -0.77 5.09 -2.86
N VAL A 375 -0.02 4.00 -3.04
CA VAL A 375 1.22 4.00 -3.82
C VAL A 375 0.91 3.47 -5.22
N CYS A 376 1.15 4.32 -6.22
CA CYS A 376 0.86 4.11 -7.64
C CYS A 376 2.14 4.27 -8.49
N SER A 377 2.07 4.04 -9.79
CA SER A 377 3.15 4.32 -10.74
C SER A 377 2.72 5.39 -11.75
N ASP A 378 3.67 6.13 -12.30
CA ASP A 378 3.53 6.98 -13.48
C ASP A 378 3.59 6.21 -14.81
N THR A 379 3.85 4.90 -14.74
CA THR A 379 4.14 4.05 -15.89
C THR A 379 3.21 2.84 -15.90
N ALA A 380 2.44 2.68 -16.98
CA ALA A 380 1.51 1.56 -17.12
C ALA A 380 2.23 0.20 -17.02
N SER A 381 1.65 -0.71 -16.23
CA SER A 381 2.05 -2.11 -16.17
C SER A 381 1.30 -2.94 -17.23
N ASP A 382 1.65 -4.22 -17.38
CA ASP A 382 0.91 -5.12 -18.27
C ASP A 382 -0.56 -5.24 -17.85
N LEU A 383 -0.83 -5.28 -16.54
CA LEU A 383 -2.18 -5.28 -15.97
C LEU A 383 -3.02 -4.07 -16.41
N ASP A 384 -2.40 -2.91 -16.61
CA ASP A 384 -3.11 -1.72 -17.08
C ASP A 384 -3.34 -1.75 -18.60
N ARG A 385 -2.40 -2.35 -19.35
CA ARG A 385 -2.37 -2.36 -20.82
C ARG A 385 -3.14 -3.51 -21.47
N ASP A 386 -3.37 -4.61 -20.76
CA ASP A 386 -3.97 -5.83 -21.30
C ASP A 386 -5.42 -5.63 -21.82
N ALA A 387 -5.97 -6.68 -22.43
CA ALA A 387 -7.33 -6.67 -22.97
C ALA A 387 -8.40 -6.45 -21.89
N VAL A 388 -9.60 -6.02 -22.31
CA VAL A 388 -10.77 -5.85 -21.43
C VAL A 388 -11.03 -7.13 -20.61
N GLY A 389 -11.41 -6.96 -19.35
CA GLY A 389 -11.71 -8.07 -18.43
C GLY A 389 -10.52 -8.83 -17.84
N THR A 390 -9.29 -8.69 -18.36
CA THR A 390 -8.14 -9.43 -17.82
C THR A 390 -7.76 -9.00 -16.40
N ALA A 391 -8.00 -7.74 -16.03
CA ALA A 391 -7.79 -7.23 -14.67
C ALA A 391 -8.81 -7.74 -13.64
N ALA A 392 -9.87 -8.44 -14.05
CA ALA A 392 -10.93 -8.94 -13.17
C ALA A 392 -10.39 -9.66 -11.92
N GLY A 393 -9.43 -10.57 -12.10
CA GLY A 393 -8.82 -11.30 -10.99
C GLY A 393 -8.04 -10.42 -10.00
N ALA A 394 -7.47 -9.31 -10.46
CA ALA A 394 -6.78 -8.33 -9.63
C ALA A 394 -7.75 -7.37 -8.92
N LEU A 395 -8.89 -7.07 -9.54
CA LEU A 395 -9.93 -6.18 -9.00
C LEU A 395 -10.86 -6.89 -8.00
N LEU A 396 -11.27 -8.12 -8.30
CA LEU A 396 -12.25 -8.85 -7.49
C LEU A 396 -11.67 -9.38 -6.19
N ARG A 397 -10.42 -9.88 -6.22
CA ARG A 397 -9.77 -10.58 -5.10
C ARG A 397 -9.02 -9.66 -4.15
N GLY A 398 -8.94 -10.06 -2.89
CA GLY A 398 -8.20 -9.33 -1.85
C GLY A 398 -6.69 -9.47 -1.91
N ALA A 399 -6.16 -10.38 -2.73
CA ALA A 399 -4.73 -10.60 -2.92
C ALA A 399 -4.44 -10.98 -4.39
N PRO A 400 -3.28 -10.59 -4.95
CA PRO A 400 -2.21 -9.80 -4.32
C PRO A 400 -2.52 -8.30 -4.22
N ARG A 401 -3.57 -7.80 -4.90
CA ARG A 401 -3.93 -6.38 -4.91
C ARG A 401 -5.01 -6.09 -3.86
N THR A 402 -4.58 -5.60 -2.69
CA THR A 402 -5.45 -5.27 -1.55
C THR A 402 -6.16 -3.93 -1.69
N HIS A 403 -5.69 -3.04 -2.57
CA HIS A 403 -6.21 -1.68 -2.77
C HIS A 403 -6.71 -1.46 -4.20
N LEU A 404 -7.75 -0.63 -4.33
CA LEU A 404 -8.25 -0.09 -5.60
C LEU A 404 -8.30 1.44 -5.51
N LEU A 405 -7.74 2.09 -6.52
CA LEU A 405 -7.90 3.52 -6.75
C LEU A 405 -8.62 3.72 -8.09
N VAL A 406 -9.61 4.61 -8.12
CA VAL A 406 -10.21 5.08 -9.38
C VAL A 406 -9.74 6.51 -9.63
N GLU A 407 -8.99 6.67 -10.70
CA GLU A 407 -8.57 7.97 -11.24
C GLU A 407 -9.63 8.49 -12.21
N ILE A 408 -9.89 9.80 -12.18
CA ILE A 408 -10.93 10.41 -13.00
C ILE A 408 -10.42 11.69 -13.62
N ASP A 409 -10.56 11.78 -14.94
CA ASP A 409 -10.21 12.93 -15.75
C ASP A 409 -11.43 13.44 -16.50
N ALA A 410 -11.63 14.75 -16.52
CA ALA A 410 -12.81 15.39 -17.09
C ALA A 410 -12.44 16.49 -18.07
N GLN A 411 -13.03 16.45 -19.27
CA GLN A 411 -12.76 17.46 -20.29
C GLN A 411 -13.30 18.84 -19.88
N ASP A 412 -12.47 19.87 -19.97
CA ASP A 412 -12.83 21.28 -19.96
C ASP A 412 -12.77 21.82 -21.41
N ASP A 413 -13.93 22.19 -21.96
CA ASP A 413 -14.04 22.83 -23.28
C ASP A 413 -13.92 24.36 -23.25
N GLY A 414 -13.48 24.93 -22.12
CA GLY A 414 -13.35 26.37 -21.92
C GLY A 414 -14.68 27.09 -21.64
N GLY A 415 -15.82 26.40 -21.73
CA GLY A 415 -17.13 26.85 -21.24
C GLY A 415 -17.75 25.90 -20.21
N THR A 416 -17.53 24.60 -20.36
CA THR A 416 -18.10 23.51 -19.56
C THR A 416 -17.01 22.51 -19.18
N VAL A 417 -16.96 22.15 -17.90
CA VAL A 417 -16.26 20.93 -17.45
C VAL A 417 -17.26 19.78 -17.49
N TRP A 418 -16.95 18.76 -18.26
CA TRP A 418 -17.75 17.54 -18.42
C TRP A 418 -17.42 16.55 -17.28
N GLU A 419 -17.50 17.03 -16.04
CA GLU A 419 -17.27 16.23 -14.82
C GLU A 419 -18.51 15.37 -14.46
N PRO A 420 -18.33 14.17 -13.89
CA PRO A 420 -19.41 13.33 -13.40
C PRO A 420 -20.20 13.96 -12.25
N ASP A 421 -21.46 13.52 -12.09
CA ASP A 421 -22.27 13.87 -10.93
C ASP A 421 -21.72 13.20 -9.65
N THR A 422 -21.59 13.99 -8.58
CA THR A 422 -21.05 13.50 -7.30
C THR A 422 -21.86 12.33 -6.70
N SER A 423 -23.16 12.24 -6.96
CA SER A 423 -23.99 11.12 -6.48
C SER A 423 -23.74 9.83 -7.28
N ALA A 424 -23.37 9.92 -8.55
CA ALA A 424 -22.93 8.77 -9.33
C ALA A 424 -21.55 8.27 -8.87
N LEU A 425 -20.61 9.18 -8.56
CA LEU A 425 -19.31 8.81 -7.96
C LEU A 425 -19.45 8.10 -6.61
N LEU A 426 -20.35 8.59 -5.75
CA LEU A 426 -20.65 7.91 -4.48
C LEU A 426 -21.32 6.55 -4.71
N ALA A 427 -22.19 6.42 -5.72
CA ALA A 427 -22.87 5.18 -6.04
C ALA A 427 -21.93 4.13 -6.64
N ILE A 428 -20.98 4.50 -7.50
CA ILE A 428 -19.98 3.55 -8.02
C ILE A 428 -18.98 3.15 -6.93
N ALA A 429 -18.54 4.08 -6.07
CA ALA A 429 -17.69 3.75 -4.91
C ALA A 429 -18.37 2.71 -3.99
N ALA A 430 -19.65 2.93 -3.66
CA ALA A 430 -20.44 1.98 -2.89
C ALA A 430 -20.60 0.62 -3.60
N ARG A 431 -20.89 0.62 -4.91
CA ARG A 431 -21.03 -0.62 -5.70
C ARG A 431 -19.71 -1.41 -5.77
N LEU A 432 -18.57 -0.73 -5.86
CA LEU A 432 -17.26 -1.37 -5.85
C LEU A 432 -16.96 -2.00 -4.48
N ASP A 433 -17.30 -1.35 -3.35
CA ASP A 433 -17.19 -2.00 -2.03
C ASP A 433 -18.20 -3.16 -1.86
N GLU A 434 -19.41 -3.04 -2.39
CA GLU A 434 -20.41 -4.13 -2.37
C GLU A 434 -19.96 -5.39 -3.14
N ARG A 435 -19.11 -5.25 -4.17
CA ARG A 435 -18.80 -6.31 -5.15
C ARG A 435 -17.36 -6.79 -5.14
N LEU A 436 -16.41 -5.97 -4.68
CA LEU A 436 -14.99 -6.30 -4.69
C LEU A 436 -14.50 -6.67 -3.29
N TYR A 437 -13.65 -7.68 -3.19
CA TYR A 437 -12.93 -7.95 -1.96
C TYR A 437 -11.63 -7.17 -1.94
N LYS A 438 -11.63 -5.98 -1.33
CA LYS A 438 -10.46 -5.09 -1.23
C LYS A 438 -10.17 -4.74 0.24
N PRO A 439 -9.39 -5.58 0.96
CA PRO A 439 -9.20 -5.44 2.41
C PRO A 439 -8.27 -4.29 2.84
N GLY A 440 -7.61 -3.61 1.90
CA GLY A 440 -6.85 -2.39 2.16
C GLY A 440 -7.76 -1.16 2.15
N ALA A 441 -8.12 -0.69 0.96
CA ALA A 441 -9.12 0.35 0.74
C ALA A 441 -9.61 0.36 -0.72
N ILE A 442 -10.77 0.98 -0.93
CA ILE A 442 -11.21 1.48 -2.25
C ILE A 442 -11.33 2.99 -2.14
N ALA A 443 -10.76 3.73 -3.09
CA ALA A 443 -10.91 5.18 -3.20
C ALA A 443 -11.26 5.58 -4.64
N VAL A 444 -12.00 6.68 -4.77
CA VAL A 444 -12.35 7.32 -6.04
C VAL A 444 -11.90 8.77 -5.94
N LEU A 445 -10.94 9.17 -6.78
CA LEU A 445 -10.37 10.50 -6.77
C LEU A 445 -11.39 11.54 -7.25
N GLN A 446 -11.14 12.80 -6.88
CA GLN A 446 -11.89 13.93 -7.45
C GLN A 446 -11.46 14.16 -8.91
N PRO A 447 -12.41 14.41 -9.83
CA PRO A 447 -12.10 14.64 -11.24
C PRO A 447 -11.03 15.72 -11.45
N GLN A 448 -9.98 15.41 -12.22
CA GLN A 448 -9.01 16.39 -12.69
C GLN A 448 -9.45 16.97 -14.04
N PRO A 449 -9.50 18.31 -14.21
CA PRO A 449 -9.91 18.90 -15.48
C PRO A 449 -8.74 18.98 -16.47
N PHE A 450 -8.93 18.50 -17.71
CA PHE A 450 -7.98 18.67 -18.81
C PHE A 450 -8.59 19.50 -19.95
N ALA A 451 -7.82 20.41 -20.54
CA ALA A 451 -8.32 21.31 -21.57
C ALA A 451 -8.38 20.63 -22.96
N SER A 452 -9.57 20.55 -23.56
CA SER A 452 -9.75 20.06 -24.93
C SER A 452 -11.02 20.61 -25.59
N GLN A 453 -10.92 20.98 -26.87
CA GLN A 453 -12.05 21.43 -27.71
C GLN A 453 -12.68 20.29 -28.53
N ARG A 454 -12.27 19.03 -28.27
CA ARG A 454 -12.63 17.90 -29.13
C ARG A 454 -14.00 17.31 -28.79
N THR A 455 -14.79 17.01 -29.82
CA THR A 455 -16.19 16.53 -29.69
C THR A 455 -16.50 15.30 -30.56
N SER A 456 -15.49 14.59 -31.06
CA SER A 456 -15.68 13.35 -31.82
C SER A 456 -14.47 12.43 -31.65
N TRP A 457 -14.71 11.20 -31.21
CA TRP A 457 -13.69 10.31 -30.67
C TRP A 457 -13.68 8.94 -31.35
N THR A 458 -12.50 8.46 -31.73
CA THR A 458 -12.23 7.05 -32.03
C THR A 458 -11.39 6.43 -30.91
N ASN A 459 -11.27 5.10 -30.89
CA ASN A 459 -10.39 4.39 -29.95
C ASN A 459 -8.93 4.90 -29.98
N ALA A 460 -8.43 5.31 -31.16
CA ALA A 460 -7.10 5.87 -31.30
C ALA A 460 -6.98 7.26 -30.64
N ASP A 461 -8.04 8.07 -30.69
CA ASP A 461 -8.07 9.39 -30.07
C ASP A 461 -8.18 9.32 -28.55
N LEU A 462 -8.96 8.37 -28.03
CA LEU A 462 -9.09 8.12 -26.59
C LEU A 462 -7.77 7.61 -26.01
N ALA A 463 -7.12 6.65 -26.67
CA ALA A 463 -5.79 6.17 -26.26
C ALA A 463 -4.69 7.24 -26.39
N ALA A 464 -4.79 8.15 -27.36
CA ALA A 464 -3.88 9.29 -27.46
C ALA A 464 -4.11 10.32 -26.33
N LEU A 465 -5.37 10.62 -26.01
CA LEU A 465 -5.73 11.48 -24.87
C LEU A 465 -5.20 10.91 -23.55
N GLN A 466 -5.50 9.63 -23.27
CA GLN A 466 -5.05 8.90 -22.09
C GLN A 466 -3.55 9.12 -21.82
N SER A 467 -2.71 9.04 -22.85
CA SER A 467 -1.25 9.19 -22.72
C SER A 467 -0.76 10.57 -22.27
N GLY A 468 -1.64 11.57 -22.21
CA GLY A 468 -1.35 12.92 -21.72
C GLY A 468 -2.25 13.42 -20.59
N VAL A 469 -3.16 12.59 -20.06
CA VAL A 469 -4.03 12.93 -18.91
C VAL A 469 -3.96 11.92 -17.77
N ARG A 470 -3.77 10.62 -18.05
CA ARG A 470 -3.71 9.58 -17.03
C ARG A 470 -2.36 9.63 -16.30
N ASP A 471 -2.37 10.09 -15.05
CA ASP A 471 -1.20 10.23 -14.19
C ASP A 471 -0.89 8.93 -13.40
N LEU A 472 -1.87 8.06 -13.15
CA LEU A 472 -1.75 6.95 -12.19
C LEU A 472 -1.98 5.54 -12.76
N TYR A 473 -1.04 4.65 -12.46
CA TYR A 473 -1.00 3.25 -12.91
C TYR A 473 -0.81 2.25 -11.78
N SER A 474 -1.19 1.00 -12.04
CA SER A 474 -1.29 -0.08 -11.05
C SER A 474 0.06 -0.56 -10.51
N HIS A 475 0.46 -0.10 -9.33
CA HIS A 475 1.72 -0.48 -8.66
C HIS A 475 1.51 -1.41 -7.45
N GLY A 476 2.48 -2.30 -7.18
CA GLY A 476 2.53 -3.10 -5.95
C GLY A 476 1.24 -3.88 -5.65
N ASN A 477 0.57 -3.53 -4.55
CA ASN A 477 -0.71 -4.08 -4.09
C ASN A 477 -1.94 -3.23 -4.49
N THR A 478 -1.76 -2.23 -5.36
CA THR A 478 -2.79 -1.29 -5.84
C THR A 478 -3.20 -1.65 -7.26
N VAL A 479 -4.49 -1.72 -7.58
CA VAL A 479 -4.96 -1.56 -8.96
C VAL A 479 -5.45 -0.14 -9.13
N VAL A 480 -5.14 0.49 -10.27
CA VAL A 480 -5.72 1.77 -10.68
C VAL A 480 -6.62 1.52 -11.88
N VAL A 481 -7.87 2.02 -11.83
CA VAL A 481 -8.75 2.14 -13.00
C VAL A 481 -8.90 3.61 -13.32
N HIS A 482 -8.68 3.99 -14.58
CA HIS A 482 -8.81 5.36 -15.04
C HIS A 482 -10.11 5.53 -15.84
N VAL A 483 -10.82 6.63 -15.57
CA VAL A 483 -12.11 6.96 -16.17
C VAL A 483 -12.05 8.38 -16.75
N GLN A 484 -12.06 8.48 -18.08
CA GLN A 484 -12.05 9.77 -18.78
C GLN A 484 -13.45 10.17 -19.25
N PHE A 485 -13.93 11.32 -18.77
CA PHE A 485 -15.18 11.94 -19.20
C PHE A 485 -14.90 12.97 -20.30
N VAL A 486 -15.52 12.79 -21.46
CA VAL A 486 -15.27 13.59 -22.67
C VAL A 486 -16.54 14.22 -23.24
N ALA A 487 -16.36 15.36 -23.91
CA ALA A 487 -17.38 16.04 -24.69
C ALA A 487 -17.66 15.33 -26.02
N GLY A 488 -18.77 15.65 -26.66
CA GLY A 488 -19.22 15.05 -27.92
C GLY A 488 -19.57 13.56 -27.85
N SER A 489 -19.30 12.82 -28.93
CA SER A 489 -19.74 11.43 -29.11
C SER A 489 -18.66 10.50 -29.67
N TYR A 490 -18.88 9.19 -29.52
CA TYR A 490 -18.10 8.17 -30.19
C TYR A 490 -18.39 8.17 -31.70
N ARG A 491 -17.33 8.23 -32.52
CA ARG A 491 -17.42 8.53 -33.96
C ARG A 491 -18.06 7.41 -34.77
N ASP A 492 -17.78 6.15 -34.42
CA ASP A 492 -18.21 5.01 -35.23
C ASP A 492 -19.64 4.55 -34.88
N ASN A 493 -20.18 4.98 -33.74
CA ASN A 493 -21.55 4.71 -33.30
C ASN A 493 -21.98 5.74 -32.24
N ASP A 494 -22.86 6.68 -32.61
CA ASP A 494 -23.36 7.76 -31.74
C ASP A 494 -24.24 7.28 -30.58
N ARG A 495 -24.64 6.01 -30.57
CA ARG A 495 -25.40 5.39 -29.48
C ARG A 495 -24.53 4.98 -28.30
N VAL A 496 -23.20 4.91 -28.49
CA VAL A 496 -22.21 4.57 -27.48
C VAL A 496 -21.99 5.77 -26.55
N ILE A 497 -22.19 5.54 -25.26
CA ILE A 497 -22.18 6.54 -24.19
C ILE A 497 -21.15 6.23 -23.10
N GLY A 498 -20.72 4.96 -23.01
CA GLY A 498 -19.55 4.50 -22.30
C GLY A 498 -18.73 3.59 -23.21
N LEU A 499 -17.44 3.44 -22.95
CA LEU A 499 -16.57 2.49 -23.65
C LEU A 499 -15.42 2.03 -22.76
N THR A 500 -15.32 0.72 -22.57
CA THR A 500 -14.14 0.04 -21.99
C THR A 500 -13.29 -0.56 -23.11
N TRP A 501 -12.02 -0.15 -23.25
CA TRP A 501 -11.15 -0.63 -24.36
C TRP A 501 -9.85 -1.33 -23.91
N ARG A 502 -9.52 -1.29 -22.62
CA ARG A 502 -8.43 -2.06 -21.99
C ARG A 502 -8.85 -2.57 -20.63
N ALA A 503 -7.98 -3.36 -20.01
CA ALA A 503 -8.15 -3.94 -18.68
C ALA A 503 -8.50 -2.93 -17.57
N THR A 504 -8.08 -1.67 -17.67
CA THR A 504 -8.25 -0.63 -16.62
C THR A 504 -8.69 0.74 -17.14
N GLU A 505 -9.28 0.81 -18.34
CA GLU A 505 -9.57 2.07 -19.03
C GLU A 505 -11.05 2.16 -19.42
N ILE A 506 -11.71 3.23 -18.97
CA ILE A 506 -13.11 3.55 -19.27
C ILE A 506 -13.20 4.97 -19.84
N ALA A 507 -13.99 5.18 -20.88
CA ALA A 507 -14.39 6.49 -21.38
C ALA A 507 -15.91 6.67 -21.22
N VAL A 508 -16.33 7.88 -20.84
CA VAL A 508 -17.75 8.27 -20.77
C VAL A 508 -17.97 9.48 -21.67
N PHE A 509 -18.90 9.37 -22.63
CA PHE A 509 -19.26 10.45 -23.55
C PHE A 509 -20.33 11.32 -22.89
N GLU A 510 -19.90 12.10 -21.91
CA GLU A 510 -20.78 12.79 -20.96
C GLU A 510 -21.71 13.81 -21.65
N GLN A 511 -21.25 14.44 -22.72
CA GLN A 511 -22.13 15.27 -23.54
C GLN A 511 -23.21 14.44 -24.24
N ALA A 512 -22.85 13.34 -24.92
CA ALA A 512 -23.84 12.47 -25.57
C ALA A 512 -24.86 11.89 -24.58
N LEU A 513 -24.44 11.59 -23.35
CA LEU A 513 -25.32 11.17 -22.26
C LEU A 513 -26.31 12.29 -21.87
N ARG A 514 -25.80 13.51 -21.60
CA ARG A 514 -26.60 14.69 -21.24
C ARG A 514 -27.58 15.09 -22.36
N ASP A 515 -27.14 15.07 -23.61
CA ASP A 515 -27.97 15.41 -24.78
C ASP A 515 -29.11 14.39 -24.97
N ARG A 516 -28.85 13.10 -24.75
CA ARG A 516 -29.85 12.01 -24.83
C ARG A 516 -30.91 12.07 -23.73
N LEU A 517 -30.56 12.64 -22.57
CA LEU A 517 -31.44 12.81 -21.41
C LEU A 517 -32.20 14.14 -21.43
N GLY A 518 -31.58 15.18 -21.99
CA GLY A 518 -32.03 16.56 -21.93
C GLY A 518 -31.54 17.30 -20.66
N PRO A 519 -31.35 18.63 -20.73
CA PRO A 519 -30.62 19.43 -19.72
C PRO A 519 -31.35 19.59 -18.37
N LEU A 520 -32.56 19.06 -18.23
CA LEU A 520 -33.38 19.13 -17.01
C LEU A 520 -33.77 17.73 -16.49
N SER A 521 -33.12 16.66 -16.98
CA SER A 521 -33.49 15.29 -16.61
C SER A 521 -33.20 14.98 -15.13
N PRO A 522 -34.21 14.59 -14.34
CA PRO A 522 -33.99 14.16 -12.95
C PRO A 522 -33.27 12.79 -12.86
N ASN A 523 -33.06 12.14 -14.00
CA ASN A 523 -32.40 10.83 -14.09
C ASN A 523 -30.90 10.92 -14.46
N ALA A 524 -30.31 12.11 -14.59
CA ALA A 524 -28.92 12.31 -15.01
C ALA A 524 -27.92 11.42 -14.25
N SER A 525 -27.84 11.56 -12.93
CA SER A 525 -26.91 10.76 -12.11
C SER A 525 -27.24 9.27 -12.09
N ARG A 526 -28.51 8.87 -12.26
CA ARG A 526 -28.90 7.45 -12.36
C ARG A 526 -28.51 6.82 -13.70
N ALA A 527 -28.47 7.62 -14.77
CA ALA A 527 -28.00 7.19 -16.08
C ALA A 527 -26.48 7.07 -16.11
N GLU A 528 -25.78 8.08 -15.57
CA GLU A 528 -24.32 8.07 -15.41
C GLU A 528 -23.86 6.91 -14.52
N GLN A 529 -24.56 6.67 -13.39
CA GLN A 529 -24.36 5.47 -12.56
C GLN A 529 -24.52 4.17 -13.37
N ALA A 530 -25.55 4.07 -14.22
CA ALA A 530 -25.79 2.88 -15.03
C ALA A 530 -24.66 2.63 -16.03
N VAL A 531 -24.22 3.68 -16.75
CA VAL A 531 -23.07 3.63 -17.68
C VAL A 531 -21.81 3.21 -16.93
N LEU A 532 -21.46 3.90 -15.84
CA LEU A 532 -20.28 3.54 -15.04
C LEU A 532 -20.36 2.10 -14.53
N THR A 533 -21.51 1.63 -14.05
CA THR A 533 -21.66 0.25 -13.57
C THR A 533 -21.50 -0.78 -14.71
N HIS A 534 -21.97 -0.46 -15.92
CA HIS A 534 -21.81 -1.30 -17.12
C HIS A 534 -20.34 -1.41 -17.53
N GLU A 535 -19.65 -0.27 -17.67
CA GLU A 535 -18.23 -0.24 -18.05
C GLU A 535 -17.34 -0.89 -16.98
N PHE A 536 -17.61 -0.64 -15.69
CA PHE A 536 -16.94 -1.39 -14.62
C PHE A 536 -17.24 -2.89 -14.70
N GLY A 537 -18.43 -3.31 -15.17
CA GLY A 537 -18.72 -4.72 -15.44
C GLY A 537 -17.80 -5.35 -16.47
N HIS A 538 -17.51 -4.66 -17.59
CA HIS A 538 -16.52 -5.09 -18.57
C HIS A 538 -15.09 -5.11 -18.02
N VAL A 539 -14.70 -4.10 -17.22
CA VAL A 539 -13.41 -4.09 -16.50
C VAL A 539 -13.29 -5.26 -15.51
N LEU A 540 -14.40 -5.67 -14.88
CA LEU A 540 -14.53 -6.87 -14.03
C LEU A 540 -14.73 -8.16 -14.83
N GLY A 541 -14.67 -8.09 -16.16
CA GLY A 541 -14.70 -9.23 -17.08
C GLY A 541 -16.05 -9.96 -17.14
N LEU A 542 -17.14 -9.34 -16.72
CA LEU A 542 -18.48 -9.96 -16.72
C LEU A 542 -18.88 -10.47 -18.10
N VAL A 543 -19.76 -11.48 -18.10
CA VAL A 543 -20.35 -12.08 -19.29
C VAL A 543 -19.29 -12.62 -20.27
N ASP A 544 -18.42 -13.49 -19.77
CA ASP A 544 -17.36 -14.21 -20.51
C ASP A 544 -16.27 -13.33 -21.16
N VAL A 545 -16.24 -12.03 -20.89
CA VAL A 545 -15.19 -11.11 -21.37
C VAL A 545 -13.83 -11.37 -20.68
N GLY A 546 -13.85 -11.86 -19.43
CA GLY A 546 -12.64 -12.29 -18.71
C GLY A 546 -12.89 -13.07 -17.42
N THR A 547 -14.09 -12.94 -16.85
CA THR A 547 -14.63 -13.77 -15.77
C THR A 547 -15.54 -14.83 -16.37
N ALA A 548 -15.28 -16.10 -16.04
CA ALA A 548 -16.08 -17.22 -16.52
C ALA A 548 -17.48 -17.24 -15.92
N MET A 549 -18.50 -17.39 -16.78
CA MET A 549 -19.90 -17.37 -16.37
C MET A 549 -20.28 -18.48 -15.38
N CYS A 550 -21.10 -18.14 -14.39
CA CYS A 550 -21.69 -19.08 -13.44
C CYS A 550 -22.62 -20.11 -14.12
N THR A 551 -23.41 -19.58 -15.03
CA THR A 551 -24.47 -20.16 -15.86
C THR A 551 -24.48 -19.36 -17.16
N PRO A 552 -24.65 -19.97 -18.35
CA PRO A 552 -24.65 -19.20 -19.60
C PRO A 552 -25.77 -18.13 -19.61
N HIS A 553 -25.39 -16.87 -19.76
CA HIS A 553 -26.29 -15.71 -19.81
C HIS A 553 -25.80 -14.61 -20.77
N GLU A 554 -24.77 -14.87 -21.58
CA GLU A 554 -24.39 -14.01 -22.70
C GLU A 554 -25.50 -13.97 -23.77
N ASP A 555 -25.78 -12.79 -24.32
CA ASP A 555 -26.65 -12.61 -25.48
C ASP A 555 -25.94 -13.09 -26.76
N PRO A 556 -26.44 -14.14 -27.46
CA PRO A 556 -25.87 -14.58 -28.73
C PRO A 556 -25.90 -13.50 -29.84
N ALA A 557 -26.73 -12.46 -29.70
CA ALA A 557 -26.78 -11.32 -30.60
C ALA A 557 -25.87 -10.15 -30.18
N SER A 558 -25.32 -10.17 -28.95
CA SER A 558 -24.44 -9.13 -28.43
C SER A 558 -23.38 -9.72 -27.48
N PRO A 559 -22.28 -10.29 -28.03
CA PRO A 559 -21.22 -10.89 -27.22
C PRO A 559 -20.65 -9.94 -26.17
N GLY A 560 -20.31 -10.48 -24.99
CA GLY A 560 -19.89 -9.71 -23.82
C GLY A 560 -21.00 -8.94 -23.08
N HIS A 561 -22.28 -9.14 -23.43
CA HIS A 561 -23.44 -8.50 -22.81
C HIS A 561 -24.48 -9.53 -22.36
N ASP A 562 -25.20 -9.21 -21.30
CA ASP A 562 -26.21 -10.09 -20.69
C ASP A 562 -27.47 -10.18 -21.55
N ILE A 563 -28.06 -11.37 -21.68
CA ILE A 563 -29.35 -11.61 -22.34
C ILE A 563 -30.53 -11.04 -21.54
N ASN A 564 -30.36 -10.83 -20.23
CA ASN A 564 -31.39 -10.34 -19.33
C ASN A 564 -31.51 -8.81 -19.37
N SER A 565 -32.60 -8.30 -19.94
CA SER A 565 -32.86 -6.86 -20.05
C SER A 565 -33.08 -6.11 -18.73
N ASP A 566 -33.20 -6.79 -17.59
CA ASP A 566 -33.19 -6.13 -16.27
C ASP A 566 -31.77 -5.98 -15.70
N CYS A 567 -30.76 -6.66 -16.26
CA CYS A 567 -29.35 -6.49 -15.89
C CYS A 567 -28.77 -5.19 -16.45
N VAL A 568 -27.88 -4.55 -15.69
CA VAL A 568 -27.08 -3.42 -16.20
C VAL A 568 -26.12 -3.80 -17.32
N MET A 569 -25.69 -5.07 -17.42
CA MET A 569 -24.83 -5.58 -18.50
C MET A 569 -25.57 -5.87 -19.82
N TYR A 570 -26.88 -5.61 -19.90
CA TYR A 570 -27.61 -5.71 -21.17
C TYR A 570 -27.17 -4.63 -22.16
N ALA A 571 -26.98 -5.00 -23.43
CA ALA A 571 -26.32 -4.16 -24.45
C ALA A 571 -27.00 -2.81 -24.74
N GLU A 572 -28.31 -2.69 -24.53
CA GLU A 572 -29.01 -1.40 -24.56
C GLU A 572 -29.42 -0.97 -23.15
N ILE A 573 -28.59 -0.16 -22.48
CA ILE A 573 -29.05 0.56 -21.29
C ILE A 573 -30.23 1.45 -21.70
N SER A 574 -31.41 1.24 -21.10
CA SER A 574 -32.68 1.85 -21.51
C SER A 574 -32.79 3.32 -21.04
N ILE A 575 -31.87 4.14 -21.54
CA ILE A 575 -31.80 5.59 -21.32
C ILE A 575 -32.76 6.26 -22.30
N ARG A 576 -34.05 6.20 -21.96
CA ARG A 576 -35.13 6.94 -22.62
C ARG A 576 -35.57 8.10 -21.74
N ALA A 577 -35.47 9.32 -22.26
CA ALA A 577 -35.79 10.56 -21.53
C ALA A 577 -37.22 10.63 -20.94
N THR A 578 -38.15 9.78 -21.41
CA THR A 578 -39.54 9.68 -20.94
C THR A 578 -39.79 8.57 -19.90
N ALA A 579 -38.80 7.74 -19.56
CA ALA A 579 -38.97 6.72 -18.52
C ALA A 579 -38.89 7.36 -17.12
N LEU A 580 -39.98 7.26 -16.34
CA LEU A 580 -40.01 7.74 -14.95
C LEU A 580 -38.97 7.07 -14.04
N GLN A 581 -38.39 5.94 -14.45
CA GLN A 581 -37.32 5.25 -13.73
C GLN A 581 -36.35 4.57 -14.70
N ILE A 582 -35.06 4.88 -14.59
CA ILE A 582 -34.00 3.97 -15.04
C ILE A 582 -34.00 2.78 -14.08
N ARG A 583 -34.14 1.56 -14.64
CA ARG A 583 -34.26 0.31 -13.89
C ARG A 583 -32.95 -0.46 -13.79
N GLN A 584 -32.18 -0.47 -14.86
CA GLN A 584 -30.88 -1.13 -14.98
C GLN A 584 -29.79 -0.27 -14.31
N THR A 585 -29.61 -0.39 -13.00
CA THR A 585 -28.51 0.27 -12.25
C THR A 585 -27.70 -0.71 -11.39
N ASP A 586 -27.86 -2.01 -11.61
CA ASP A 586 -27.16 -3.08 -10.87
C ASP A 586 -27.08 -4.35 -11.73
N PHE A 587 -26.12 -5.20 -11.38
CA PHE A 587 -25.94 -6.53 -11.95
C PHE A 587 -27.12 -7.43 -11.56
N ASP A 588 -27.50 -8.38 -12.41
CA ASP A 588 -28.50 -9.39 -12.07
C ASP A 588 -27.92 -10.50 -11.17
N ALA A 589 -28.68 -11.57 -10.93
CA ALA A 589 -28.23 -12.68 -10.11
C ALA A 589 -27.10 -13.51 -10.77
N ASN A 590 -27.04 -13.61 -12.10
CA ASN A 590 -26.01 -14.34 -12.83
C ASN A 590 -24.69 -13.56 -12.80
N CYS A 591 -24.72 -12.29 -13.20
CA CYS A 591 -23.55 -11.40 -13.13
C CYS A 591 -23.01 -11.31 -11.69
N LYS A 592 -23.85 -11.27 -10.65
CA LYS A 592 -23.38 -11.30 -9.25
C LYS A 592 -22.69 -12.63 -8.89
N CYS A 593 -23.21 -13.75 -9.37
CA CYS A 593 -22.60 -15.06 -9.17
C CYS A 593 -21.20 -15.15 -9.84
N ASP A 594 -21.05 -14.60 -11.05
CA ASP A 594 -19.76 -14.52 -11.76
C ASP A 594 -18.68 -13.83 -10.92
N LEU A 595 -18.99 -12.62 -10.41
CA LEU A 595 -18.09 -11.85 -9.56
C LEU A 595 -17.70 -12.63 -8.30
N GLN A 596 -18.67 -13.29 -7.65
CA GLN A 596 -18.44 -14.13 -6.47
C GLN A 596 -17.54 -15.33 -6.78
N ARG A 597 -17.74 -16.05 -7.90
CA ARG A 597 -16.87 -17.17 -8.30
C ARG A 597 -15.45 -16.72 -8.66
N ALA A 598 -15.30 -15.53 -9.23
CA ALA A 598 -13.98 -14.95 -9.49
C ALA A 598 -13.25 -14.44 -8.23
N GLY A 599 -13.97 -14.28 -7.11
CA GLY A 599 -13.42 -13.97 -5.78
C GLY A 599 -13.83 -12.60 -5.21
N GLY A 600 -14.88 -11.98 -5.76
CA GLY A 600 -15.55 -10.80 -5.23
C GLY A 600 -16.59 -11.11 -4.13
N ARG A 601 -17.56 -10.21 -3.95
CA ARG A 601 -18.58 -10.19 -2.88
C ARG A 601 -20.03 -10.33 -3.41
#